data_AF-A0A7C1QJE2-F1
#
_entry.id   AF-A0A7C1QJE2-F1
#
_cell.length_a   1.000
_cell.length_b   1.000
_cell.length_c   1.000
_cell.angle_alpha   90.00
_cell.angle_beta   90.00
_cell.angle_gamma   90.00
#
_symmetry.space_group_name_H-M   'P 1'
#
loop_
_entity.id
_entity.type
_entity.pdbx_description
1 polymer ?
#
loop_
_entity_poly.entity_id
_entity_poly.type
_entity_poly.pdbx_seq_one_letter_code
_entity_poly.pdbx_strand_id
1 'polypeptide(L)'
;MDTNPYIKFKNIYVIPTFHSRIEFAKLVRTAFFKVFPDLIAIELPSNVKEEILEAVERLPFLSLIGYADTLNPEKLNYIPIDPGDSIIESIRIGLEYNTPIEFIDLSVTEYLPSTVKLPDDYAINQIGLSEFHQKISEYFDKNYSKKK
;
A
#
# COMPACT_ATOMS: atom_id res chain seq x y z
N MET A 1 -9.67 -0.03 -23.06
CA MET A 1 -8.67 -0.31 -22.01
C MET A 1 -9.40 -0.38 -20.69
N ASP A 2 -9.04 -1.33 -19.83
CA ASP A 2 -9.66 -1.48 -18.51
C ASP A 2 -9.28 -0.28 -17.64
N THR A 3 -10.27 0.53 -17.28
CA THR A 3 -10.10 1.75 -16.47
C THR A 3 -10.41 1.50 -15.00
N ASN A 4 -10.52 0.24 -14.57
CA ASN A 4 -10.75 -0.07 -13.18
C ASN A 4 -9.55 0.36 -12.31
N PRO A 5 -9.80 1.01 -11.17
CA PRO A 5 -8.74 1.45 -10.26
C PRO A 5 -8.23 0.31 -9.36
N TYR A 6 -8.63 -0.93 -9.62
CA TYR A 6 -8.31 -2.12 -8.83
C TYR A 6 -8.27 -3.36 -9.72
N ILE A 7 -7.60 -4.41 -9.24
CA ILE A 7 -7.67 -5.77 -9.75
C ILE A 7 -8.71 -6.51 -8.92
N LYS A 8 -9.73 -7.08 -9.55
CA LYS A 8 -10.83 -7.76 -8.83
C LYS A 8 -10.58 -9.27 -8.75
N PHE A 9 -10.67 -9.83 -7.54
CA PHE A 9 -10.71 -11.27 -7.31
C PHE A 9 -11.90 -11.63 -6.43
N LYS A 10 -12.94 -12.27 -7.01
CA LYS A 10 -14.23 -12.52 -6.34
C LYS A 10 -14.80 -11.21 -5.76
N ASN A 11 -14.93 -11.11 -4.43
CA ASN A 11 -15.38 -9.95 -3.68
C ASN A 11 -14.23 -9.11 -3.08
N ILE A 12 -12.99 -9.37 -3.49
CA ILE A 12 -11.80 -8.64 -3.06
C ILE A 12 -11.37 -7.71 -4.19
N TYR A 13 -11.04 -6.46 -3.81
CA TYR A 13 -10.61 -5.40 -4.70
C TYR A 13 -9.18 -5.01 -4.32
N VAL A 14 -8.22 -5.44 -5.13
CA VAL A 14 -6.80 -5.35 -4.82
C VAL A 14 -6.17 -4.17 -5.55
N ILE A 15 -5.44 -3.34 -4.81
CA ILE A 15 -4.60 -2.30 -5.36
C ILE A 15 -3.17 -2.67 -4.96
N PRO A 16 -2.30 -3.08 -5.91
CA PRO A 16 -0.89 -3.27 -5.59
C PRO A 16 -0.31 -1.94 -5.15
N THR A 17 0.50 -1.93 -4.09
CA THR A 17 1.10 -0.70 -3.57
C THR A 17 2.59 -0.65 -3.90
N PHE A 18 3.07 0.55 -4.23
CA PHE A 18 4.48 0.89 -4.16
C PHE A 18 4.58 2.18 -3.36
N HIS A 19 5.41 2.18 -2.32
CA HIS A 19 5.43 3.27 -1.36
C HIS A 19 5.81 4.62 -1.98
N SER A 20 5.24 5.69 -1.44
CA SER A 20 5.48 7.08 -1.85
C SER A 20 5.23 7.36 -3.34
N ARG A 21 4.13 6.82 -3.88
CA ARG A 21 3.71 7.00 -5.28
C ARG A 21 2.27 7.48 -5.38
N ILE A 22 2.12 8.75 -5.75
CA ILE A 22 0.83 9.47 -5.69
C ILE A 22 -0.24 8.87 -6.60
N GLU A 23 0.13 8.23 -7.71
CA GLU A 23 -0.85 7.62 -8.60
C GLU A 23 -1.56 6.44 -7.94
N PHE A 24 -0.90 5.74 -7.02
CA PHE A 24 -1.54 4.68 -6.24
C PHE A 24 -2.49 5.23 -5.17
N ALA A 25 -2.16 6.36 -4.54
CA ALA A 25 -3.12 7.05 -3.65
C ALA A 25 -4.38 7.51 -4.43
N LYS A 26 -4.21 8.01 -5.67
CA LYS A 26 -5.35 8.33 -6.55
C LYS A 26 -6.20 7.09 -6.89
N LEU A 27 -5.56 5.94 -7.13
CA LEU A 27 -6.28 4.68 -7.35
C LEU A 27 -7.09 4.27 -6.13
N VAL A 28 -6.51 4.35 -4.92
CA VAL A 28 -7.21 4.09 -3.65
C VAL A 28 -8.47 4.93 -3.52
N ARG A 29 -8.35 6.25 -3.66
CA ARG A 29 -9.50 7.15 -3.57
C ARG A 29 -10.58 6.81 -4.61
N THR A 30 -10.17 6.56 -5.85
CA THR A 30 -11.09 6.22 -6.95
C THR A 30 -11.79 4.87 -6.71
N ALA A 31 -11.04 3.88 -6.24
CA ALA A 31 -11.56 2.56 -5.91
C ALA A 31 -12.53 2.61 -4.73
N PHE A 32 -12.20 3.36 -3.68
CA PHE A 32 -13.03 3.52 -2.49
C PHE A 32 -14.43 4.02 -2.86
N PHE A 33 -14.55 5.11 -3.63
CA PHE A 33 -15.88 5.62 -4.02
C PHE A 33 -16.61 4.77 -5.07
N LYS A 34 -15.88 3.95 -5.84
CA LYS A 34 -16.47 3.04 -6.81
C LYS A 34 -17.02 1.76 -6.18
N VAL A 35 -16.35 1.26 -5.15
CA VAL A 35 -16.67 -0.01 -4.47
C VAL A 35 -17.49 0.22 -3.21
N PHE A 36 -17.14 1.27 -2.46
CA PHE A 36 -17.62 1.56 -1.11
C PHE A 36 -17.49 0.34 -0.19
N PRO A 37 -16.25 -0.09 0.12
CA PRO A 37 -16.00 -1.38 0.75
C PRO A 37 -16.48 -1.42 2.20
N ASP A 38 -16.87 -2.61 2.66
CA ASP A 38 -17.23 -2.86 4.06
C ASP A 38 -15.99 -2.87 4.99
N LEU A 39 -14.79 -3.06 4.44
CA LEU A 39 -13.53 -3.17 5.17
C LEU A 39 -12.33 -2.86 4.26
N ILE A 40 -11.31 -2.20 4.81
CA ILE A 40 -10.02 -1.95 4.18
C ILE A 40 -8.96 -2.80 4.89
N ALA A 41 -8.16 -3.56 4.14
CA ALA A 41 -7.04 -4.33 4.68
C ALA A 41 -5.72 -3.77 4.14
N ILE A 42 -4.74 -3.54 5.01
CA ILE A 42 -3.47 -2.89 4.67
C ILE A 42 -2.24 -3.69 5.13
N GLU A 43 -1.15 -3.53 4.36
CA GLU A 43 0.19 -4.08 4.63
C GLU A 43 0.93 -3.19 5.65
N LEU A 44 0.41 -3.07 6.87
CA LEU A 44 1.16 -2.47 7.98
C LEU A 44 1.07 -3.34 9.22
N PRO A 45 2.10 -3.31 10.08
CA PRO A 45 2.14 -4.12 11.28
C PRO A 45 1.16 -3.59 12.34
N SER A 46 0.46 -4.51 13.00
CA SER A 46 -0.62 -4.18 13.94
C SER A 46 -0.13 -3.63 15.29
N ASN A 47 1.13 -3.85 15.65
CA ASN A 47 1.71 -3.41 16.92
C ASN A 47 1.93 -1.89 17.01
N VAL A 48 1.82 -1.15 15.90
CA VAL A 48 1.90 0.31 15.85
C VAL A 48 0.64 0.94 15.25
N LYS A 49 -0.49 0.21 15.34
CA LYS A 49 -1.77 0.65 14.79
C LYS A 49 -2.20 1.99 15.37
N GLU A 50 -2.15 2.16 16.69
CA GLU A 50 -2.64 3.37 17.35
C GLU A 50 -1.84 4.61 16.94
N GLU A 51 -0.51 4.48 16.89
CA GLU A 51 0.41 5.55 16.49
C GLU A 51 0.21 5.94 15.02
N ILE A 52 -0.03 4.96 14.14
CA ILE A 52 -0.31 5.23 12.72
C ILE A 52 -1.64 5.97 12.57
N LEU A 53 -2.70 5.52 13.25
CA LEU A 53 -4.02 6.17 13.17
C LEU A 53 -3.94 7.63 13.66
N GLU A 54 -3.33 7.87 14.82
CA GLU A 54 -3.12 9.22 15.35
C GLU A 54 -2.35 10.10 14.35
N ALA A 55 -1.30 9.55 13.76
CA ALA A 55 -0.44 10.27 12.84
C ALA A 55 -1.14 10.62 11.52
N VAL A 56 -2.02 9.75 11.02
CA VAL A 56 -2.86 10.04 9.85
C VAL A 56 -3.91 11.12 10.16
N GLU A 57 -4.55 11.09 11.33
CA GLU A 57 -5.51 12.13 11.76
C GLU A 57 -4.87 13.51 11.85
N ARG A 58 -3.57 13.57 12.16
CA ARG A 58 -2.80 14.80 12.26
C ARG A 58 -2.35 15.38 10.91
N LEU A 59 -2.63 14.73 9.78
CA LEU A 59 -2.30 15.32 8.47
C LEU A 59 -2.94 16.72 8.32
N PRO A 60 -2.21 17.72 7.78
CA PRO A 60 -0.98 17.61 7.00
C PRO A 60 0.34 17.71 7.80
N PHE A 61 0.33 17.57 9.12
CA PHE A 61 1.57 17.55 9.91
C PHE A 61 2.31 16.21 9.72
N LEU A 62 3.33 16.24 8.85
CA LEU A 62 4.12 15.05 8.52
C LEU A 62 4.77 14.42 9.76
N SER A 63 4.81 13.10 9.77
CA SER A 63 5.33 12.29 10.87
C SER A 63 6.04 11.04 10.35
N LEU A 64 6.89 10.48 11.21
CA LEU A 64 7.66 9.27 10.94
C LEU A 64 7.50 8.35 12.16
N ILE A 65 6.90 7.19 11.96
CA ILE A 65 6.74 6.20 13.03
C ILE A 65 7.97 5.31 13.03
N GLY A 66 8.73 5.34 14.12
CA GLY A 66 9.83 4.40 14.38
C GLY A 66 9.32 3.23 15.20
N TYR A 67 9.54 2.00 14.75
CA TYR A 67 9.12 0.80 15.49
C TYR A 67 10.12 -0.33 15.35
N ALA A 68 10.21 -1.16 16.39
CA ALA A 68 10.96 -2.42 16.32
C ALA A 68 9.99 -3.58 16.12
N ASP A 69 10.33 -4.53 15.25
CA ASP A 69 9.53 -5.73 15.11
C ASP A 69 9.67 -6.57 16.38
N THR A 70 8.56 -7.18 16.82
CA THR A 70 8.55 -8.15 17.92
C THR A 70 9.59 -9.27 17.78
N LEU A 71 9.88 -9.69 16.54
CA LEU A 71 10.86 -10.74 16.24
C LEU A 71 12.30 -10.22 16.14
N ASN A 72 12.50 -8.90 16.03
CA ASN A 72 13.81 -8.27 15.92
C ASN A 72 13.85 -6.91 16.63
N PRO A 73 13.90 -6.90 17.98
CA PRO A 73 13.76 -5.68 18.78
C PRO A 73 14.96 -4.72 18.65
N GLU A 74 16.11 -5.20 18.15
CA GLU A 74 17.32 -4.38 17.97
C GLU A 74 17.31 -3.58 16.65
N LYS A 75 16.46 -3.97 15.69
CA LYS A 75 16.34 -3.31 14.39
C LYS A 75 15.17 -2.34 14.39
N LEU A 76 15.47 -1.06 14.26
CA LEU A 76 14.46 -0.01 14.10
C LEU A 76 14.03 0.11 12.64
N ASN A 77 12.73 -0.05 12.39
CA ASN A 77 12.06 0.18 11.12
C ASN A 77 11.33 1.53 11.17
N TYR A 78 11.03 2.09 10.00
CA TYR A 78 10.40 3.39 9.90
C TYR A 78 9.27 3.38 8.88
N ILE A 79 8.14 3.98 9.26
CA ILE A 79 6.95 4.15 8.42
C ILE A 79 6.70 5.65 8.28
N PRO A 80 7.00 6.25 7.11
CA PRO A 80 6.63 7.63 6.81
C PRO A 80 5.12 7.77 6.65
N ILE A 81 4.53 8.80 7.28
CA ILE A 81 3.12 9.15 7.05
C ILE A 81 3.05 10.13 5.88
N ASP A 82 3.25 9.58 4.69
CA ASP A 82 3.25 10.30 3.41
C ASP A 82 1.83 10.31 2.81
N PRO A 83 1.18 11.47 2.61
CA PRO A 83 -0.15 11.53 2.00
C PRO A 83 -0.18 11.07 0.53
N GLY A 84 0.98 10.97 -0.13
CA GLY A 84 1.12 10.38 -1.46
C GLY A 84 1.23 8.85 -1.45
N ASP A 85 1.35 8.22 -0.28
CA ASP A 85 1.37 6.77 -0.15
C ASP A 85 -0.05 6.19 -0.17
N SER A 86 -0.22 5.09 -0.92
CA SER A 86 -1.54 4.48 -1.09
C SER A 86 -2.09 3.87 0.20
N ILE A 87 -1.23 3.35 1.08
CA ILE A 87 -1.64 2.80 2.37
C ILE A 87 -2.09 3.93 3.29
N ILE A 88 -1.35 5.03 3.34
CA ILE A 88 -1.70 6.20 4.17
C ILE A 88 -3.01 6.81 3.68
N GLU A 89 -3.21 6.96 2.37
CA GLU A 89 -4.49 7.40 1.80
C GLU A 89 -5.64 6.44 2.12
N SER A 90 -5.39 5.12 2.13
CA SER A 90 -6.38 4.10 2.49
C SER A 90 -6.84 4.24 3.94
N ILE A 91 -5.91 4.53 4.85
CA ILE A 91 -6.22 4.81 6.26
C ILE A 91 -6.99 6.12 6.37
N ARG A 92 -6.49 7.20 5.73
CA ARG A 92 -7.09 8.53 5.79
C ARG A 92 -8.55 8.52 5.33
N ILE A 93 -8.84 7.89 4.19
CA ILE A 93 -10.21 7.79 3.67
C ILE A 93 -11.07 6.83 4.50
N GLY A 94 -10.49 5.74 5.02
CA GLY A 94 -11.21 4.82 5.90
C GLY A 94 -11.68 5.52 7.19
N LEU A 95 -10.81 6.34 7.80
CA LEU A 95 -11.15 7.17 8.96
C LEU A 95 -12.23 8.20 8.61
N GLU A 96 -12.10 8.91 7.48
CA GLU A 96 -13.06 9.93 7.03
C GLU A 96 -14.49 9.37 6.88
N TYR A 97 -14.63 8.14 6.38
CA TYR A 97 -15.93 7.50 6.11
C TYR A 97 -16.34 6.43 7.13
N ASN A 98 -15.60 6.29 8.23
CA ASN A 98 -15.81 5.26 9.26
C ASN A 98 -15.83 3.83 8.69
N THR A 99 -14.99 3.55 7.69
CA THR A 99 -14.78 2.19 7.18
C THR A 99 -13.76 1.47 8.06
N PRO A 100 -14.05 0.25 8.55
CA PRO A 100 -13.10 -0.54 9.32
C PRO A 100 -11.77 -0.76 8.59
N ILE A 101 -10.65 -0.62 9.31
CA ILE A 101 -9.29 -0.80 8.79
C ILE A 101 -8.60 -1.92 9.58
N GLU A 102 -8.17 -2.96 8.86
CA GLU A 102 -7.41 -4.09 9.41
C GLU A 102 -5.97 -4.10 8.92
N PHE A 103 -5.06 -4.31 9.88
CA PHE A 103 -3.61 -4.34 9.68
C PHE A 103 -3.22 -5.81 9.54
N ILE A 104 -2.94 -6.25 8.30
CA ILE A 104 -2.79 -7.67 7.94
C ILE A 104 -1.36 -8.07 7.61
N ASP A 105 -0.38 -7.23 7.94
CA ASP A 105 1.03 -7.54 7.71
C ASP A 105 1.54 -8.65 8.64
N LEU A 106 2.48 -9.44 8.15
CA LEU A 106 3.07 -10.58 8.86
C LEU A 106 4.46 -10.20 9.39
N SER A 107 4.65 -10.34 10.71
CA SER A 107 6.00 -10.23 11.30
C SER A 107 6.93 -11.33 10.77
N VAL A 108 8.10 -10.92 10.29
CA VAL A 108 9.14 -11.82 9.77
C VAL A 108 10.49 -11.51 10.40
N THR A 109 11.30 -12.54 10.66
CA THR A 109 12.62 -12.40 11.31
C THR A 109 13.62 -11.61 10.46
N GLU A 110 13.60 -11.81 9.15
CA GLU A 110 14.48 -11.12 8.20
C GLU A 110 13.68 -10.53 7.04
N TYR A 111 13.31 -9.26 7.15
CA TYR A 111 12.79 -8.49 6.02
C TYR A 111 13.93 -7.75 5.30
N LEU A 112 14.23 -8.20 4.08
CA LEU A 112 15.20 -7.62 3.15
C LEU A 112 14.50 -7.37 1.81
N PRO A 113 13.71 -6.29 1.69
CA PRO A 113 13.04 -5.98 0.43
C PRO A 113 14.09 -5.71 -0.66
N SER A 114 13.89 -6.30 -1.83
CA SER A 114 14.74 -6.03 -2.98
C SER A 114 14.51 -4.60 -3.46
N THR A 115 15.59 -3.86 -3.70
CA THR A 115 15.50 -2.54 -4.32
C THR A 115 15.28 -2.73 -5.82
N VAL A 116 14.06 -2.47 -6.28
CA VAL A 116 13.68 -2.62 -7.69
C VAL A 116 13.42 -1.25 -8.30
N LYS A 117 14.02 -0.99 -9.47
CA LYS A 117 13.70 0.19 -10.27
C LYS A 117 12.45 -0.09 -11.08
N LEU A 118 11.35 0.52 -10.68
CA LEU A 118 10.05 0.43 -11.35
C LEU A 118 9.88 1.62 -12.31
N PRO A 119 9.10 1.47 -13.40
CA PRO A 119 8.72 2.58 -14.26
C PRO A 119 7.96 3.66 -13.48
N ASP A 120 7.85 4.85 -14.07
CA ASP A 120 7.06 5.96 -13.55
C ASP A 120 5.59 5.55 -13.35
N ASP A 121 5.01 5.85 -12.19
CA ASP A 121 3.62 5.53 -11.86
C ASP A 121 2.61 6.36 -12.67
N TYR A 122 3.02 7.49 -13.24
CA TYR A 122 2.20 8.26 -14.17
C TYR A 122 1.75 7.42 -15.39
N ALA A 123 2.49 6.38 -15.76
CA ALA A 123 2.11 5.45 -16.82
C ALA A 123 0.73 4.82 -16.60
N ILE A 124 0.30 4.65 -15.34
CA ILE A 124 -1.03 4.13 -14.98
C ILE A 124 -2.15 4.94 -15.63
N ASN A 125 -2.00 6.27 -15.76
CA ASN A 125 -3.00 7.13 -16.40
C ASN A 125 -3.16 6.86 -17.90
N GLN A 126 -2.14 6.27 -18.55
CA GLN A 126 -2.15 6.00 -20.00
C GLN A 126 -2.60 4.57 -20.32
N ILE A 127 -2.11 3.58 -19.56
CA ILE A 127 -2.33 2.16 -19.86
C ILE A 127 -3.31 1.46 -18.91
N GLY A 128 -3.65 2.08 -17.78
CA GLY A 128 -4.49 1.51 -16.73
C GLY A 128 -3.72 0.61 -15.75
N LEU A 129 -4.32 0.37 -14.57
CA LEU A 129 -3.70 -0.42 -13.50
C LEU A 129 -3.45 -1.87 -13.92
N SER A 130 -4.42 -2.51 -14.58
CA SER A 130 -4.34 -3.92 -14.99
C SER A 130 -3.14 -4.17 -15.92
N GLU A 131 -2.97 -3.33 -16.94
CA GLU A 131 -1.83 -3.44 -17.88
C GLU A 131 -0.51 -3.10 -17.18
N PHE A 132 -0.48 -2.04 -16.36
CA PHE A 132 0.71 -1.69 -15.57
C PHE A 132 1.16 -2.87 -14.71
N HIS A 133 0.25 -3.44 -13.91
CA HIS A 133 0.52 -4.59 -13.07
C HIS A 133 1.01 -5.81 -13.87
N GLN A 134 0.40 -6.09 -15.02
CA GLN A 134 0.84 -7.18 -15.89
C GLN A 134 2.30 -6.99 -16.34
N LYS A 135 2.69 -5.80 -16.80
CA LYS A 135 4.07 -5.53 -17.24
C LYS A 135 5.08 -5.66 -16.10
N ILE A 136 4.72 -5.21 -14.91
CA ILE A 136 5.56 -5.37 -13.72
C ILE A 136 5.70 -6.86 -13.37
N SER A 137 4.60 -7.60 -13.35
CA SER A 137 4.60 -9.04 -13.05
C SER A 137 5.49 -9.82 -14.03
N GLU A 138 5.36 -9.57 -15.33
CA GLU A 138 6.20 -10.18 -16.37
C GLU A 138 7.70 -9.86 -16.18
N TYR A 139 8.02 -8.64 -15.72
CA TYR A 139 9.39 -8.27 -15.39
C TYR A 139 9.91 -9.08 -14.19
N PHE A 140 9.13 -9.22 -13.13
CA PHE A 140 9.53 -10.00 -11.96
C PHE A 140 9.70 -11.48 -12.28
N ASP A 141 8.77 -12.08 -13.04
CA ASP A 141 8.86 -13.49 -13.44
C ASP A 141 10.14 -13.80 -14.23
N LYS A 142 10.53 -12.89 -15.14
CA LYS A 142 11.75 -13.06 -15.95
C LYS A 142 13.03 -12.92 -15.13
N ASN A 143 13.06 -11.99 -14.17
CA ASN A 143 14.27 -11.58 -13.48
C ASN A 143 14.47 -12.26 -12.10
N TYR A 144 13.40 -12.75 -11.47
CA TYR A 144 13.43 -13.26 -10.09
C TYR A 144 12.99 -14.73 -9.94
N SER A 145 12.23 -15.31 -10.89
CA SER A 145 11.81 -16.72 -10.80
C SER A 145 12.96 -17.74 -10.99
N LYS A 146 14.19 -17.29 -11.26
CA LYS A 146 15.38 -18.15 -11.42
C LYS A 146 16.31 -18.21 -10.20
N LYS A 147 15.93 -17.63 -9.05
CA LYS A 147 16.76 -17.60 -7.83
C LYS A 147 16.26 -18.53 -6.70
N LYS A 148 15.46 -19.55 -7.01
CA LYS A 148 15.18 -20.64 -6.07
C LYS A 148 16.24 -21.72 -6.16
#